data_AF-A0A950YA93-F1
#
_entry.id   AF-A0A950YA93-F1
#
_cell.length_a   1.000
_cell.length_b   1.000
_cell.length_c   1.000
_cell.angle_alpha   90.00
_cell.angle_beta   90.00
_cell.angle_gamma   90.00
#
_symmetry.space_group_name_H-M   'P 1'
#
loop_
_entity.id
_entity.type
_entity.pdbx_description
1 polymer ?
#
loop_
_entity_poly.entity_id
_entity_poly.type
_entity_poly.pdbx_seq_one_letter_code
_entity_poly.pdbx_strand_id
1 'polypeptide(L)'
;MTAPERKAKIQSVIRVASGNFLEMYDFMVFGYYAAAIGRTFFPQSSNFASLMFALMTFGAGYLMRPFGALVLGAYLDRHGRRTGLLITLGLMSIGTLAIACTPGYAAIGVLAPILVLLGRLIQGFSA
;
A
#
# COMPACT_ATOMS: atom_id res chain seq x y z
N MET A 1 -6.19 -33.43 17.77
CA MET A 1 -5.27 -32.68 16.89
C MET A 1 -3.88 -33.25 17.09
N THR A 2 -3.29 -33.78 16.03
CA THR A 2 -1.93 -34.35 16.09
C THR A 2 -0.91 -33.21 16.15
N ALA A 3 0.26 -33.44 16.79
CA ALA A 3 1.34 -32.45 16.86
C ALA A 3 1.71 -31.76 15.52
N PRO A 4 1.73 -32.46 14.35
CA PRO A 4 1.98 -31.83 13.06
C PRO A 4 0.89 -30.84 12.60
N GLU A 5 -0.40 -31.09 12.90
CA GLU A 5 -1.50 -30.17 12.55
C GLU A 5 -1.40 -28.83 13.30
N ARG A 6 -0.93 -28.86 14.56
CA ARG A 6 -0.71 -27.64 15.36
C ARG A 6 0.42 -26.80 14.76
N LYS A 7 1.51 -27.43 14.34
CA LYS A 7 2.67 -26.76 13.73
C LYS A 7 2.30 -26.11 12.39
N ALA A 8 1.51 -26.79 11.56
CA ALA A 8 1.01 -26.28 10.29
C ALA A 8 0.05 -25.08 10.47
N LYS A 9 -0.89 -25.14 11.45
CA LYS A 9 -1.76 -24.01 11.76
C LYS A 9 -0.96 -22.79 12.26
N ILE A 10 -0.01 -22.98 13.16
CA ILE A 10 0.86 -21.90 13.67
C ILE A 10 1.63 -21.25 12.52
N GLN A 11 2.20 -22.02 11.59
CA GLN A 11 2.88 -21.47 10.41
C GLN A 11 1.94 -20.66 9.52
N SER A 12 0.69 -21.09 9.33
CA SER A 12 -0.28 -20.32 8.55
C SER A 12 -0.65 -18.99 9.21
N VAL A 13 -0.83 -18.98 10.54
CA VAL A 13 -1.11 -17.78 11.32
C VAL A 13 0.07 -16.81 11.26
N ILE A 14 1.31 -17.30 11.41
CA ILE A 14 2.52 -16.48 11.31
C ILE A 14 2.61 -15.85 9.91
N ARG A 15 2.37 -16.61 8.82
CA ARG A 15 2.38 -16.04 7.46
C ARG A 15 1.36 -14.92 7.26
N VAL A 16 0.14 -15.09 7.78
CA VAL A 16 -0.91 -14.07 7.69
C VAL A 16 -0.56 -12.85 8.54
N ALA A 17 -0.10 -13.07 9.78
CA ALA A 17 0.28 -12.01 10.69
C ALA A 17 1.48 -11.19 10.17
N SER A 18 2.50 -11.84 9.60
CA SER A 18 3.64 -11.17 8.99
C SER A 18 3.24 -10.33 7.78
N GLY A 19 2.32 -10.83 6.94
CA GLY A 19 1.76 -10.05 5.84
C GLY A 19 1.09 -8.77 6.35
N ASN A 20 0.10 -8.90 7.23
CA ASN A 20 -0.62 -7.77 7.82
C ASN A 20 0.31 -6.80 8.57
N PHE A 21 1.34 -7.30 9.23
CA PHE A 21 2.34 -6.46 9.88
C PHE A 21 3.12 -5.61 8.89
N LEU A 22 3.56 -6.19 7.76
CA LEU A 22 4.25 -5.46 6.70
C LEU A 22 3.36 -4.37 6.09
N GLU A 23 2.07 -4.65 5.92
CA GLU A 23 1.11 -3.64 5.44
C GLU A 23 1.02 -2.46 6.41
N MET A 24 0.81 -2.73 7.71
CA MET A 24 0.77 -1.69 8.75
C MET A 24 2.08 -0.91 8.85
N TYR A 25 3.22 -1.59 8.70
CA TYR A 25 4.52 -0.95 8.71
C TYR A 25 4.68 0.03 7.55
N ASP A 26 4.34 -0.36 6.32
CA ASP A 26 4.41 0.54 5.17
C ASP A 26 3.50 1.77 5.35
N PHE A 27 2.27 1.57 5.83
CA PHE A 27 1.35 2.69 6.12
C PHE A 27 1.93 3.66 7.15
N MET A 28 2.57 3.14 8.20
CA MET A 28 3.20 3.97 9.23
C MET A 28 4.41 4.74 8.67
N VAL A 29 5.27 4.09 7.88
CA VAL A 29 6.42 4.72 7.24
C VAL A 29 5.96 5.85 6.30
N PHE A 30 4.92 5.63 5.50
CA PHE A 30 4.41 6.68 4.63
C PHE A 30 3.81 7.85 5.40
N GLY A 31 3.00 7.58 6.43
CA GLY A 31 2.45 8.63 7.28
C GLY A 31 3.55 9.47 7.94
N TYR A 32 4.61 8.81 8.41
CA TYR A 32 5.79 9.48 8.97
C TYR A 32 6.52 10.35 7.93
N TYR A 33 6.70 9.84 6.71
CA TYR A 33 7.37 10.57 5.64
C TYR A 33 6.44 11.47 4.81
N ALA A 34 5.15 11.58 5.14
CA ALA A 34 4.17 12.32 4.33
C ALA A 34 4.59 13.78 4.10
N ALA A 35 5.19 14.44 5.11
CA ALA A 35 5.69 15.81 4.98
C ALA A 35 6.95 15.91 4.09
N ALA A 36 7.78 14.88 4.04
CA ALA A 36 8.93 14.82 3.14
C ALA A 36 8.48 14.53 1.70
N ILE A 37 7.54 13.60 1.53
CA ILE A 37 6.91 13.27 0.25
C ILE A 37 6.17 14.49 -0.32
N GLY A 38 5.44 15.20 0.53
CA GLY A 38 4.79 16.48 0.20
C GLY A 38 5.75 17.48 -0.43
N ARG A 39 6.92 17.68 0.19
CA ARG A 39 7.94 18.65 -0.28
C ARG A 39 8.68 18.21 -1.54
N THR A 40 8.87 16.90 -1.73
CA THR A 40 9.66 16.35 -2.84
C THR A 40 8.83 16.08 -4.10
N PHE A 41 7.55 15.73 -3.93
CA PHE A 41 6.69 15.29 -5.03
C PHE A 41 5.60 16.30 -5.39
N PHE A 42 5.21 17.25 -4.53
CA PHE A 42 4.18 18.25 -4.87
C PHE A 42 4.77 19.64 -5.16
N PRO A 43 4.22 20.38 -6.14
CA PRO A 43 4.71 21.70 -6.53
C PRO A 43 4.71 22.70 -5.35
N GLN A 44 5.73 23.55 -5.30
CA GLN A 44 6.00 24.49 -4.20
C GLN A 44 5.13 25.76 -4.22
N SER A 45 3.85 25.66 -4.59
CA SER A 45 2.95 26.82 -4.58
C SER A 45 2.74 27.36 -3.16
N SER A 46 2.72 26.47 -2.16
CA SER A 46 2.66 26.78 -0.72
C SER A 46 2.95 25.52 0.10
N ASN A 47 3.75 25.62 1.17
CA ASN A 47 4.02 24.51 2.10
C ASN A 47 2.74 23.85 2.63
N PHE A 48 1.67 24.63 2.82
CA PHE A 48 0.37 24.13 3.26
C PHE A 48 -0.30 23.27 2.18
N ALA A 49 -0.27 23.70 0.91
CA ALA A 49 -0.86 22.98 -0.20
C ALA A 49 -0.16 21.63 -0.45
N SER A 50 1.17 21.59 -0.40
CA SER A 50 1.94 20.36 -0.57
C SER A 50 1.64 19.32 0.53
N LEU A 51 1.49 19.77 1.77
CA LEU A 51 1.09 18.88 2.88
C LEU A 51 -0.35 18.39 2.73
N MET A 52 -1.26 19.27 2.32
CA MET A 52 -2.67 18.94 2.11
C MET A 52 -2.83 17.89 1.00
N PHE A 53 -2.07 18.00 -0.09
CA PHE A 53 -2.09 16.99 -1.15
C PHE A 53 -1.46 15.65 -0.74
N ALA A 54 -0.40 15.66 0.06
CA ALA A 54 0.17 14.42 0.62
C ALA A 54 -0.83 13.71 1.54
N LEU A 55 -1.52 14.47 2.40
CA LEU A 55 -2.61 13.95 3.25
C LEU A 55 -3.80 13.46 2.44
N MET A 56 -4.17 14.17 1.37
CA MET A 56 -5.26 13.75 0.47
C MET A 56 -4.91 12.45 -0.25
N THR A 57 -3.65 12.29 -0.68
CA THR A 57 -3.15 11.05 -1.27
C THR A 57 -3.21 9.89 -0.26
N PHE A 58 -2.83 10.17 0.99
CA PHE A 58 -2.96 9.20 2.08
C PHE A 58 -4.42 8.80 2.33
N GLY A 59 -5.33 9.78 2.39
CA GLY A 59 -6.76 9.57 2.58
C GLY A 59 -7.40 8.78 1.42
N ALA A 60 -7.02 9.08 0.18
CA ALA A 60 -7.47 8.34 -1.00
C ALA A 60 -7.03 6.87 -0.95
N GLY A 61 -5.80 6.59 -0.52
CA GLY A 61 -5.33 5.22 -0.30
C GLY A 61 -6.15 4.47 0.76
N TYR A 62 -6.60 5.16 1.81
CA TYR A 62 -7.49 4.59 2.83
C TYR A 62 -8.88 4.25 2.28
N LEU A 63 -9.44 5.12 1.43
CA LEU A 63 -10.72 4.88 0.77
C LEU A 63 -10.65 3.72 -0.24
N MET A 64 -9.47 3.45 -0.77
CA MET A 64 -9.27 2.38 -1.74
C MET A 64 -9.28 0.98 -1.12
N ARG A 65 -9.07 0.86 0.20
CA ARG A 65 -9.15 -0.42 0.93
C ARG A 65 -10.53 -1.07 0.91
N PRO A 66 -11.63 -0.41 1.32
CA PRO A 66 -12.96 -1.03 1.22
C PRO A 66 -13.32 -1.36 -0.24
N PHE A 67 -12.86 -0.56 -1.20
CA PHE A 67 -13.06 -0.85 -2.62
C PHE A 67 -12.29 -2.11 -3.07
N GLY A 68 -11.04 -2.24 -2.64
CA GLY A 68 -10.20 -3.42 -2.80
C GLY A 68 -10.80 -4.67 -2.16
N ALA A 69 -11.27 -4.56 -0.93
CA ALA A 69 -11.93 -5.64 -0.21
C ALA A 69 -13.20 -6.13 -0.93
N LEU A 70 -13.99 -5.24 -1.53
CA LEU A 70 -15.17 -5.62 -2.30
C LEU A 70 -14.82 -6.33 -3.62
N VAL A 71 -13.90 -5.77 -4.41
CA VAL A 71 -13.57 -6.28 -5.74
C VAL A 71 -12.63 -7.47 -5.66
N LEU A 72 -11.48 -7.28 -5.00
CA LEU A 72 -10.45 -8.30 -4.84
C LEU A 72 -10.93 -9.40 -3.89
N GLY A 73 -11.64 -9.07 -2.80
CA GLY A 73 -12.18 -10.07 -1.88
C GLY A 73 -13.16 -11.04 -2.58
N ALA A 74 -14.11 -10.50 -3.36
CA ALA A 74 -15.04 -11.34 -4.14
C ALA A 74 -14.32 -12.22 -5.19
N TYR A 75 -13.23 -11.72 -5.78
CA TYR A 75 -12.40 -12.49 -6.71
C TYR A 75 -11.61 -13.61 -6.01
N LEU A 76 -11.05 -13.31 -4.83
CA LEU A 76 -10.23 -14.22 -4.04
C LEU A 76 -11.03 -15.31 -3.35
N ASP A 77 -12.29 -15.04 -3.01
CA ASP A 77 -13.22 -16.04 -2.48
C ASP A 77 -13.42 -17.22 -3.45
N ARG A 78 -13.30 -16.99 -4.76
CA ARG A 78 -13.37 -18.06 -5.79
C ARG A 78 -12.05 -18.79 -6.04
N HIS A 79 -10.90 -18.17 -5.76
CA HIS A 79 -9.56 -18.69 -6.09
C HIS A 79 -8.75 -19.21 -4.90
N GLY A 80 -9.31 -19.08 -3.68
CA GLY A 80 -8.76 -19.63 -2.45
C GLY A 80 -7.79 -18.70 -1.70
N ARG A 81 -7.75 -18.86 -0.36
CA ARG A 81 -7.00 -17.98 0.58
C ARG A 81 -5.50 -17.87 0.32
N ARG A 82 -4.85 -18.93 -0.17
CA ARG A 82 -3.39 -18.90 -0.46
C ARG A 82 -3.08 -17.99 -1.64
N THR A 83 -3.89 -18.05 -2.69
CA THR A 83 -3.76 -17.23 -3.89
C THR A 83 -4.02 -15.77 -3.57
N GLY A 84 -5.02 -15.50 -2.71
CA GLY A 84 -5.28 -14.16 -2.20
C GLY A 84 -4.10 -13.52 -1.52
N LEU A 85 -3.49 -14.22 -0.57
CA LEU A 85 -2.35 -13.70 0.18
C LEU A 85 -1.12 -13.42 -0.70
N LEU A 86 -0.95 -14.15 -1.81
CA LEU A 86 0.14 -13.90 -2.77
C LEU A 86 -0.16 -12.70 -3.68
N ILE A 87 -1.40 -12.57 -4.13
CA ILE A 87 -1.84 -11.46 -4.97
C ILE A 87 -1.75 -10.14 -4.20
N THR A 88 -2.22 -10.10 -2.95
CA THR A 88 -2.18 -8.88 -2.12
C THR A 88 -0.75 -8.44 -1.86
N LEU A 89 0.12 -9.38 -1.45
CA LEU A 89 1.53 -9.11 -1.22
C LEU A 89 2.27 -8.66 -2.50
N GLY A 90 1.92 -9.25 -3.64
CA GLY A 90 2.47 -8.88 -4.95
C GLY A 90 2.07 -7.46 -5.37
N LEU A 91 0.79 -7.13 -5.29
CA LEU A 91 0.27 -5.78 -5.58
C LEU A 91 0.88 -4.73 -4.65
N MET A 92 0.98 -5.03 -3.35
CA MET A 92 1.67 -4.18 -2.39
C MET A 92 3.13 -3.93 -2.79
N SER A 93 3.88 -4.99 -3.11
CA SER A 93 5.29 -4.88 -3.49
C SER A 93 5.47 -4.02 -4.75
N ILE A 94 4.60 -4.20 -5.75
CA ILE A 94 4.62 -3.41 -6.98
C ILE A 94 4.30 -1.93 -6.69
N GLY A 95 3.30 -1.66 -5.85
CA GLY A 95 2.93 -0.30 -5.45
C GLY A 95 4.07 0.42 -4.72
N THR A 96 4.69 -0.23 -3.73
CA THR A 96 5.81 0.34 -2.97
C THR A 96 7.06 0.51 -3.84
N LEU A 97 7.38 -0.46 -4.72
CA LEU A 97 8.49 -0.33 -5.67
C LEU A 97 8.27 0.81 -6.67
N ALA A 98 7.06 0.96 -7.19
CA ALA A 98 6.72 2.07 -8.08
C ALA A 98 6.96 3.42 -7.38
N ILE A 99 6.53 3.56 -6.13
CA ILE A 99 6.77 4.77 -5.32
C ILE A 99 8.28 4.98 -5.10
N ALA A 100 9.02 3.92 -4.75
CA ALA A 100 10.46 4.01 -4.46
C ALA A 100 11.30 4.34 -5.71
N CYS A 101 10.91 3.84 -6.88
CA CYS A 101 11.59 4.13 -8.15
C CYS A 101 11.14 5.44 -8.80
N THR A 102 10.12 6.12 -8.28
CA THR A 102 9.63 7.38 -8.85
C THR A 102 10.62 8.51 -8.54
N PRO A 103 11.24 9.14 -9.56
CA PRO A 103 12.11 10.28 -9.34
C PRO A 103 11.30 11.50 -8.88
N GLY A 104 11.93 12.40 -8.11
CA GLY A 104 11.22 13.53 -7.48
C GLY A 104 10.67 14.56 -8.48
N TYR A 105 9.87 15.51 -7.98
CA TYR A 105 9.25 16.56 -8.80
C TYR A 105 10.28 17.37 -9.61
N ALA A 106 11.50 17.53 -9.09
CA ALA A 106 12.59 18.21 -9.79
C ALA A 106 13.00 17.53 -11.10
N ALA A 107 12.75 16.22 -11.26
CA ALA A 107 13.15 15.46 -12.45
C ALA A 107 12.00 15.24 -13.43
N ILE A 108 10.78 14.98 -12.95
CA ILE A 108 9.62 14.59 -13.80
C ILE A 108 8.38 15.46 -13.62
N GLY A 109 8.45 16.53 -12.81
CA GLY A 109 7.36 17.47 -12.61
C GLY A 109 6.08 16.83 -12.06
N VAL A 110 4.92 17.21 -12.62
CA VAL A 110 3.58 16.79 -12.17
C VAL A 110 3.34 15.28 -12.32
N LEU A 111 4.19 14.55 -13.04
CA LEU A 111 4.11 13.08 -13.11
C LEU A 111 4.52 12.40 -11.79
N ALA A 112 5.40 13.02 -11.01
CA ALA A 112 5.85 12.49 -9.71
C ALA A 112 4.70 12.27 -8.71
N PRO A 113 3.84 13.25 -8.42
CA PRO A 113 2.72 13.07 -7.49
C PRO A 113 1.65 12.14 -8.05
N ILE A 114 1.44 12.09 -9.38
CA ILE A 114 0.51 11.15 -10.02
C ILE A 114 0.98 9.71 -9.83
N LEU A 115 2.27 9.43 -10.05
CA LEU A 115 2.84 8.09 -9.85
C LEU A 115 2.77 7.65 -8.39
N VAL A 116 3.07 8.54 -7.45
CA VAL A 116 2.94 8.26 -6.01
C VAL A 116 1.48 7.97 -5.64
N LEU A 117 0.53 8.75 -6.17
CA LEU A 117 -0.90 8.53 -5.95
C LEU A 117 -1.36 7.20 -6.53
N LEU A 118 -1.01 6.89 -7.78
CA LEU A 118 -1.36 5.62 -8.41
C LEU A 118 -0.76 4.43 -7.67
N GLY A 119 0.52 4.50 -7.29
CA GLY A 119 1.17 3.47 -6.47
C GLY A 119 0.43 3.25 -5.14
N ARG A 120 0.00 4.34 -4.49
CA ARG A 120 -0.79 4.29 -3.25
C ARG A 120 -2.18 3.71 -3.44
N LEU A 121 -2.84 4.02 -4.55
CA LEU A 121 -4.17 3.46 -4.86
C LEU A 121 -4.08 1.96 -5.16
N ILE A 122 -3.07 1.52 -5.91
CA ILE A 122 -2.82 0.10 -6.19
C ILE A 122 -2.54 -0.66 -4.88
N GLN A 123 -1.71 -0.08 -4.02
CA GLN A 123 -1.38 -0.67 -2.72
C GLN A 123 -2.58 -0.68 -1.76
N GLY A 124 -3.38 0.40 -1.75
CA GLY A 124 -4.62 0.48 -0.96
C GLY A 124 -5.69 -0.48 -1.48
N PHE A 125 -5.73 -0.77 -2.78
CA PHE A 125 -6.63 -1.76 -3.37
C PHE A 125 -6.30 -3.20 -2.99
N SER A 126 -5.05 -3.47 -2.61
CA SER A 126 -4.60 -4.82 -2.23
C SER A 126 -4.67 -5.14 -0.75
N ALA A 127 -4.92 -4.14 0.10
CA ALA A 127 -4.98 -4.27 1.56
C ALA A 127 -6.44 -4.34 2.04
#